data_AF-A0A2C8EN49-F1
#
_entry.id   AF-A0A2C8EN49-F1
#
_cell.length_a   1.000
_cell.length_b   1.000
_cell.length_c   1.000
_cell.angle_alpha   90.00
_cell.angle_beta   90.00
_cell.angle_gamma   90.00
#
_symmetry.space_group_name_H-M   'P 1'
#
loop_
_entity.id
_entity.type
_entity.pdbx_description
1 polymer ?
#
loop_
_entity_poly.entity_id
_entity_poly.type
_entity_poly.pdbx_seq_one_letter_code
_entity_poly.pdbx_strand_id
1 'polypeptide(L)'
;MLSRTKKFLRANNIFYDKEHVNPLMVPDRIYVLNFGLEEDALNNRFIVEYAYTWTGRIKINKITIRLHNHVGPHEFRNESELLHYLKKHTKPNK
;
A
#
# COMPACT_ATOMS: atom_id res chain seq x y z
N MET A 1 -0.10 -10.24 0.98
CA MET A 1 -0.30 -8.84 1.41
C MET A 1 -0.91 -8.01 0.29
N LEU A 2 -1.92 -7.19 0.59
CA LEU A 2 -2.59 -6.24 -0.31
C LEU A 2 -3.08 -6.85 -1.65
N SER A 3 -3.77 -7.99 -1.61
CA SER A 3 -4.18 -8.69 -2.84
C SER A 3 -5.25 -7.94 -3.63
N ARG A 4 -6.23 -7.34 -2.95
CA ARG A 4 -7.32 -6.59 -3.57
C ARG A 4 -6.83 -5.25 -4.08
N THR A 5 -5.93 -4.57 -3.36
CA THR A 5 -5.28 -3.35 -3.83
C THR A 5 -4.45 -3.61 -5.10
N LYS A 6 -3.65 -4.69 -5.15
CA LYS A 6 -2.90 -5.05 -6.36
C LYS A 6 -3.81 -5.30 -7.56
N LYS A 7 -4.93 -6.00 -7.34
CA LYS A 7 -5.94 -6.22 -8.40
C LYS A 7 -6.52 -4.89 -8.88
N PHE A 8 -6.80 -3.97 -7.96
CA PHE A 8 -7.27 -2.63 -8.29
C PHE A 8 -6.25 -1.83 -9.12
N LEU A 9 -4.97 -1.83 -8.74
CA LEU A 9 -3.92 -1.13 -9.48
C LEU A 9 -3.81 -1.66 -10.92
N ARG A 10 -3.76 -2.99 -11.09
CA ARG A 10 -3.71 -3.62 -12.42
C ARG A 10 -4.93 -3.26 -13.28
N ALA A 11 -6.12 -3.25 -12.69
CA ALA A 11 -7.35 -2.92 -13.40
C ALA A 11 -7.40 -1.45 -13.88
N ASN A 12 -6.58 -0.58 -13.28
CA ASN A 12 -6.48 0.84 -13.65
C ASN A 12 -5.18 1.15 -14.42
N ASN A 13 -4.47 0.14 -14.94
CA ASN A 13 -3.18 0.29 -15.62
C ASN A 13 -2.12 1.05 -14.79
N ILE A 14 -2.14 0.84 -13.47
CA ILE A 14 -1.15 1.40 -12.55
C ILE A 14 -0.08 0.33 -12.29
N PHE A 15 1.17 0.65 -12.63
CA PHE A 15 2.33 -0.21 -12.38
C PHE A 15 2.66 -0.21 -10.90
N TYR A 16 3.23 -1.32 -10.44
CA TYR A 16 3.70 -1.44 -9.06
C TYR A 16 4.87 -2.40 -8.94
N ASP A 17 5.70 -2.16 -7.93
CA ASP A 17 6.78 -3.05 -7.53
C ASP A 17 6.78 -3.29 -6.01
N LYS A 18 7.21 -4.48 -5.61
CA LYS A 18 7.26 -4.91 -4.20
C LYS A 18 8.66 -4.68 -3.66
N GLU A 19 8.73 -4.03 -2.51
CA GLU A 19 9.98 -3.88 -1.77
C GLU A 19 9.77 -4.41 -0.35
N HIS A 20 10.66 -5.32 0.07
CA HIS A 20 10.63 -5.85 1.41
C HIS A 20 11.72 -5.20 2.25
N VAL A 21 11.31 -4.53 3.31
CA VAL A 21 12.23 -3.90 4.25
C VAL A 21 12.17 -4.69 5.55
N ASN A 22 13.33 -5.16 6.00
CA ASN A 22 13.52 -5.74 7.33
C ASN A 22 14.10 -4.66 8.24
N PRO A 23 13.26 -3.93 9.00
CA PRO A 23 13.78 -2.96 9.94
C PRO A 23 14.54 -3.65 11.07
N LEU A 24 15.67 -3.07 11.47
CA LEU A 24 16.54 -3.64 12.51
C LEU A 24 15.99 -3.46 13.94
N MET A 25 15.15 -2.44 14.17
CA MET A 25 14.80 -1.97 15.53
C MET A 25 13.29 -1.85 15.83
N VAL A 26 12.39 -2.17 14.90
CA VAL A 26 10.94 -2.17 15.20
C VAL A 26 10.34 -3.57 15.20
N PRO A 27 9.40 -3.87 16.12
CA PRO A 27 8.78 -5.20 16.19
C PRO A 27 7.90 -5.49 14.98
N ASP A 28 7.34 -4.46 14.37
CA ASP A 28 6.51 -4.58 13.17
C ASP A 28 7.39 -4.71 11.93
N ARG A 29 7.01 -5.67 11.07
CA ARG A 29 7.62 -5.82 9.75
C ARG A 29 7.02 -4.81 8.80
N ILE A 30 7.85 -4.36 7.85
CA ILE A 30 7.45 -3.37 6.87
C ILE A 30 7.35 -4.04 5.50
N TYR A 31 6.21 -3.85 4.85
CA TYR A 31 5.98 -4.21 3.47
C TYR A 31 5.73 -2.94 2.66
N VAL A 32 6.56 -2.66 1.66
CA VAL A 32 6.43 -1.49 0.80
C VAL A 32 5.96 -1.94 -0.58
N LEU A 33 4.97 -1.23 -1.12
CA LEU A 33 4.46 -1.41 -2.46
C LEU A 33 4.57 -0.07 -3.18
N ASN A 34 5.59 0.09 -4.00
CA ASN A 34 5.80 1.27 -4.84
C ASN A 34 4.85 1.19 -6.05
N PHE A 35 4.29 2.32 -6.48
CA PHE A 35 3.33 2.37 -7.59
C PHE A 35 3.38 3.69 -8.37
N GLY A 36 3.02 3.63 -9.65
CA GLY A 36 3.10 4.75 -10.58
C GLY A 36 2.30 4.49 -11.86
N LEU A 37 2.07 5.54 -12.64
CA LEU A 37 1.45 5.42 -13.97
C LEU A 37 2.43 4.95 -15.03
N GLU A 38 3.72 5.17 -14.81
CA GLU A 38 4.82 4.73 -15.66
C GLU A 38 5.64 3.69 -14.90
N GLU A 39 6.16 2.68 -15.61
CA GLU A 39 6.85 1.54 -15.01
C GLU A 39 8.21 1.93 -14.39
N ASP A 40 8.86 2.94 -14.97
CA ASP A 40 10.13 3.52 -14.52
C ASP A 40 9.95 4.62 -13.45
N ALA A 41 8.72 5.10 -13.20
CA ALA A 41 8.43 6.18 -12.26
C ALA A 41 7.43 5.77 -11.15
N LEU A 42 7.84 4.85 -10.27
CA LEU A 42 7.05 4.38 -9.13
C LEU A 42 7.18 5.30 -7.89
N ASN A 43 6.84 6.58 -8.06
CA ASN A 43 7.11 7.61 -7.05
C ASN A 43 6.17 7.56 -5.83
N ASN A 44 5.06 6.84 -5.92
CA ASN A 44 4.09 6.69 -4.84
C ASN A 44 4.29 5.36 -4.13
N ARG A 45 3.93 5.26 -2.85
CA ARG A 45 4.11 4.02 -2.08
C ARG A 45 3.01 3.75 -1.08
N PHE A 46 2.66 2.48 -0.92
CA PHE A 46 1.95 1.94 0.23
C PHE A 46 2.96 1.34 1.19
N ILE A 47 2.97 1.80 2.45
CA ILE A 47 3.78 1.25 3.52
C ILE A 47 2.84 0.49 4.44
N VAL A 48 3.05 -0.81 4.59
CA VAL A 48 2.22 -1.67 5.43
C VAL A 48 3.05 -2.15 6.61
N GLU A 49 2.64 -1.75 7.80
CA GLU A 49 3.15 -2.24 9.06
C GLU A 49 2.31 -3.46 9.46
N TYR A 50 2.97 -4.60 9.65
CA TYR A 50 2.31 -5.84 9.99
C TYR A 50 3.11 -6.66 11.00
N ALA A 51 2.38 -7.46 11.78
CA ALA A 51 2.93 -8.41 12.72
C ALA A 51 2.40 -9.82 12.42
N TYR A 52 3.10 -10.83 12.93
CA TYR A 52 2.58 -12.19 12.97
C TYR A 52 1.84 -12.40 14.30
N THR A 53 0.62 -12.91 14.22
CA THR A 53 -0.09 -13.42 15.39
C THR A 53 0.63 -14.65 15.95
N TRP A 54 0.29 -15.04 17.17
CA TRP A 54 0.74 -16.30 17.78
C TRP A 54 0.53 -17.53 16.87
N THR A 55 -0.54 -17.52 16.04
CA THR A 55 -0.82 -18.59 15.07
C THR A 55 -0.05 -18.49 13.76
N GLY A 56 0.89 -17.55 13.63
CA GLY A 56 1.64 -17.29 12.39
C GLY A 56 0.84 -16.56 11.29
N ARG A 57 -0.41 -16.17 11.55
CA ARG A 57 -1.19 -15.36 10.61
C ARG A 57 -0.71 -13.91 10.59
N ILE A 58 -0.65 -13.33 9.41
CA ILE A 58 -0.36 -11.91 9.21
C ILE A 58 -1.51 -11.07 9.77
N LYS A 59 -1.19 -10.10 10.62
CA LYS A 59 -2.07 -9.03 11.09
C LYS A 59 -1.54 -7.70 10.59
N ILE A 60 -2.31 -7.01 9.76
CA ILE A 60 -2.02 -5.63 9.36
C ILE A 60 -2.36 -4.71 10.54
N ASN A 61 -1.41 -3.88 10.95
CA ASN A 61 -1.59 -2.90 12.02
C ASN A 61 -1.89 -1.51 11.44
N LYS A 62 -1.15 -1.11 10.41
CA LYS A 62 -1.31 0.18 9.73
C LYS A 62 -0.94 0.06 8.25
N ILE A 63 -1.66 0.79 7.41
CA ILE A 63 -1.30 1.01 6.02
C ILE A 63 -1.21 2.52 5.79
N THR A 64 -0.10 2.97 5.25
CA THR A 64 0.17 4.38 4.99
C THR A 64 0.35 4.60 3.50
N ILE A 65 -0.42 5.50 2.91
CA ILE A 65 -0.22 5.97 1.53
C ILE A 65 0.65 7.20 1.57
N ARG A 66 1.75 7.17 0.81
CA ARG A 66 2.58 8.34 0.55
C ARG A 66 2.59 8.62 -0.93
N LEU A 67 1.94 9.72 -1.30
CA LEU A 67 1.92 10.22 -2.67
C LEU A 67 3.07 11.20 -2.86
N HIS A 68 3.71 11.14 -4.02
CA HIS A 68 4.67 12.15 -4.44
C HIS A 68 3.94 13.49 -4.57
N ASN A 69 4.54 14.59 -4.08
CA ASN A 69 3.97 15.95 -4.01
C ASN A 69 2.85 16.22 -2.99
N HIS A 70 2.49 15.25 -2.13
CA HIS A 70 1.58 15.51 -1.01
C HIS A 70 2.33 15.76 0.30
N VAL A 71 1.91 16.79 1.04
CA VAL A 71 2.53 17.23 2.30
C VAL A 71 2.35 16.19 3.43
N GLY A 72 1.26 15.43 3.42
CA GLY A 72 0.90 14.50 4.49
C GLY A 72 0.59 13.07 3.99
N PRO A 73 1.09 12.03 4.70
CA PRO A 73 0.67 10.67 4.44
C PRO A 73 -0.78 10.44 4.92
N HIS A 74 -1.50 9.54 4.25
CA HIS A 74 -2.82 9.08 4.71
C HIS A 74 -2.70 7.70 5.33
N GLU A 75 -3.36 7.49 6.46
CA GLU A 75 -3.27 6.24 7.22
C GLU A 75 -4.59 5.50 7.24
N PHE A 76 -4.51 4.16 7.17
CA PHE A 76 -5.65 3.25 7.11
C PHE A 76 -5.38 2.06 8.02
N ARG A 77 -6.43 1.52 8.63
CA ARG A 77 -6.32 0.37 9.54
C ARG A 77 -6.29 -0.96 8.81
N ASN A 78 -6.89 -1.01 7.62
CA ASN A 78 -7.06 -2.24 6.85
C ASN A 78 -7.16 -1.97 5.34
N GLU A 79 -7.06 -3.05 4.56
CA GLU A 79 -7.11 -2.97 3.10
C GLU A 79 -8.46 -2.47 2.56
N SER A 80 -9.57 -2.68 3.29
CA SER A 80 -10.90 -2.22 2.85
C SER A 80 -11.01 -0.69 2.91
N GLU A 81 -10.51 -0.06 3.97
CA GLU A 81 -10.46 1.41 4.09
C GLU A 81 -9.59 2.02 3.01
N LEU A 82 -8.40 1.43 2.78
CA LEU A 82 -7.51 1.82 1.69
C LEU A 82 -8.22 1.76 0.33
N LEU A 83 -8.89 0.64 0.03
CA LEU A 83 -9.61 0.50 -1.24
C LEU A 83 -10.77 1.47 -1.39
N HIS A 84 -11.48 1.75 -0.31
CA HIS A 84 -12.55 2.76 -0.33
C HIS A 84 -11.98 4.13 -0.68
N TYR A 85 -10.86 4.51 -0.06
CA TYR A 85 -10.14 5.74 -0.40
C TYR A 85 -9.70 5.77 -1.87
N LEU A 86 -9.06 4.71 -2.37
CA LEU A 86 -8.60 4.65 -3.75
C LEU A 86 -9.75 4.79 -4.75
N LYS A 87 -10.86 4.08 -4.53
CA LYS A 87 -12.06 4.18 -5.39
C LYS A 87 -12.71 5.56 -5.37
N LYS A 88 -12.64 6.27 -4.24
CA LYS A 88 -13.17 7.63 -4.12
C LYS A 88 -12.33 8.65 -4.89
N HIS A 89 -11.01 8.44 -4.96
CA HIS A 89 -10.06 9.40 -5.56
C HIS A 89 -9.63 9.06 -6.98
N THR A 90 -9.86 7.82 -7.43
CA THR A 90 -9.79 7.47 -8.84
C THR A 90 -11.14 7.80 -9.46
N LYS A 91 -11.22 8.94 -10.18
CA LYS A 91 -12.42 9.24 -10.95
C LYS A 91 -12.71 8.05 -11.88
N PRO A 92 -13.96 7.56 -11.98
CA PRO A 92 -14.30 6.66 -13.06
C PRO A 92 -14.11 7.45 -14.35
N ASN A 93 -13.13 7.09 -15.16
CA ASN A 93 -13.15 7.43 -16.57
C ASN A 93 -14.40 6.74 -17.13
N LYS A 94 -15.44 7.54 -17.32
CA LYS A 94 -16.70 7.14 -17.92
C LYS A 94 -16.62 7.37 -19.42
#